data_AF-A0A0F2SJ08-F1
#
_entry.id   AF-A0A0F2SJ08-F1
#
_cell.length_a   1.000
_cell.length_b   1.000
_cell.length_c   1.000
_cell.angle_alpha   90.00
_cell.angle_beta   90.00
_cell.angle_gamma   90.00
#
_symmetry.space_group_name_H-M   'P 1'
#
loop_
_entity.id
_entity.type
_entity.pdbx_description
1 polymer ?
#
loop_
_entity_poly.entity_id
_entity_poly.type
_entity_poly.pdbx_seq_one_letter_code
_entity_poly.pdbx_strand_id
1 'polypeptide(L)'
;KTPGCPMFEFPMAMENNANCNLCGNCIKSCPHDSIRLTSRKPTSEFWSMTRAHFEESFLAIVIVGIVFVQNITMLDFYQSYLKWAELTLGISKDIAFTIIFIIAMTTPVLLLFAATAVSKRFNGETMRTAFARFGYAVIPLDLAAHMAHNLFHLLAEGKSIYYTFMGLFGVHLEGSTDFVSDPIIQIMQYVLVIAGTLGSLYTAYRIAKKNYGTSKALSVAMPYLVVILLFGILNFLTFTVRMGMRM
;
A
#
# COMPACT_ATOMS: atom_id res chain seq x y z
N LYS A 1 -39.45 -6.36 -0.01
CA LYS A 1 -38.44 -7.04 0.84
C LYS A 1 -37.07 -6.70 0.29
N THR A 2 -36.15 -6.23 1.13
CA THR A 2 -34.76 -6.00 0.72
C THR A 2 -34.10 -7.35 0.43
N PRO A 3 -33.33 -7.50 -0.68
CA PRO A 3 -32.61 -8.74 -0.94
C PRO A 3 -31.54 -9.00 0.14
N GLY A 4 -31.00 -10.22 0.15
CA GLY A 4 -29.86 -10.58 1.00
C GLY A 4 -28.58 -9.81 0.65
N CYS A 5 -27.48 -10.17 1.30
CA CYS A 5 -26.17 -9.59 0.97
C CYS A 5 -25.76 -10.02 -0.46
N PRO A 6 -25.51 -9.07 -1.39
CA PRO A 6 -25.11 -9.40 -2.76
C PRO A 6 -23.72 -10.03 -2.83
N MET A 7 -22.91 -9.84 -1.78
CA MET A 7 -21.57 -10.41 -1.65
C MET A 7 -21.58 -11.75 -0.91
N PHE A 8 -22.76 -12.29 -0.62
CA PHE A 8 -22.96 -13.54 0.12
C PHE A 8 -22.32 -13.57 1.51
N GLU A 9 -22.04 -12.39 2.07
CA GLU A 9 -21.49 -12.25 3.43
C GLU A 9 -22.55 -12.47 4.51
N PHE A 10 -22.13 -13.10 5.61
CA PHE A 10 -22.97 -13.37 6.78
C PHE A 10 -22.46 -12.58 8.00
N PRO A 11 -23.09 -11.46 8.37
CA PRO A 11 -22.58 -10.51 9.38
C PRO A 11 -22.15 -11.13 10.72
N MET A 12 -22.79 -12.20 11.18
CA MET A 12 -22.45 -12.87 12.44
C MET A 12 -21.11 -13.61 12.40
N ALA A 13 -20.64 -14.02 11.22
CA ALA A 13 -19.38 -14.75 11.03
C ALA A 13 -18.27 -13.89 10.39
N MET A 14 -18.55 -12.62 10.08
CA MET A 14 -17.61 -11.70 9.46
C MET A 14 -16.54 -11.24 10.47
N GLU A 15 -15.27 -11.36 10.08
CA GLU A 15 -14.12 -10.83 10.85
C GLU A 15 -13.63 -9.49 10.28
N ASN A 16 -13.70 -9.33 8.96
CA ASN A 16 -13.24 -8.17 8.22
C ASN A 16 -14.32 -7.68 7.23
N ASN A 17 -14.04 -6.58 6.54
CA ASN A 17 -14.91 -5.98 5.53
C ASN A 17 -14.36 -6.12 4.10
N ALA A 18 -13.43 -7.04 3.84
CA ALA A 18 -12.72 -7.15 2.56
C ALA A 18 -13.68 -7.36 1.37
N ASN A 19 -14.72 -8.18 1.56
CA ASN A 19 -15.75 -8.43 0.56
C ASN A 19 -17.01 -7.56 0.75
N CYS A 20 -17.04 -6.65 1.74
CA CYS A 20 -18.22 -5.86 2.04
C CYS A 20 -18.30 -4.64 1.11
N ASN A 21 -19.33 -4.55 0.27
CA ASN A 21 -19.56 -3.40 -0.59
C ASN A 21 -20.40 -2.27 0.06
N LEU A 22 -20.62 -2.35 1.38
CA LEU A 22 -21.36 -1.34 2.17
C LEU A 22 -22.79 -1.03 1.66
N CYS A 23 -23.46 -1.95 0.96
CA CYS A 23 -24.83 -1.73 0.44
C CYS A 23 -25.92 -1.61 1.53
N GLY A 24 -25.64 -2.09 2.74
CA GLY A 24 -26.55 -2.02 3.89
C GLY A 24 -27.75 -2.98 3.84
N ASN A 25 -27.80 -3.92 2.88
CA ASN A 25 -28.88 -4.91 2.80
C ASN A 25 -29.00 -5.76 4.07
N CYS A 26 -27.88 -6.11 4.68
CA CYS A 26 -27.85 -6.85 5.94
C CYS A 26 -28.58 -6.11 7.08
N ILE A 27 -28.35 -4.80 7.22
CA ILE A 27 -29.01 -3.94 8.21
C ILE A 27 -30.51 -3.84 7.90
N LYS A 28 -30.85 -3.47 6.65
CA LYS A 28 -32.24 -3.27 6.19
C LYS A 28 -33.10 -4.53 6.26
N SER A 29 -32.50 -5.71 6.15
CA SER A 29 -33.19 -7.00 6.17
C SER A 29 -33.24 -7.62 7.58
N CYS A 30 -32.58 -7.03 8.58
CA CYS A 30 -32.53 -7.58 9.94
C CYS A 30 -33.85 -7.33 10.68
N PRO A 31 -34.63 -8.36 11.06
CA PRO A 31 -35.92 -8.18 11.75
C PRO A 31 -35.76 -7.66 13.18
N HIS A 32 -34.57 -7.83 13.78
CA HIS A 32 -34.28 -7.48 15.16
C HIS A 32 -33.32 -6.28 15.30
N ASP A 33 -33.05 -5.56 14.21
CA ASP A 33 -32.14 -4.40 14.18
C ASP A 33 -30.80 -4.62 14.91
N SER A 34 -30.28 -5.85 14.80
CA SER A 34 -29.13 -6.32 15.58
C SER A 34 -27.79 -6.02 14.91
N ILE A 35 -27.83 -5.58 13.65
CA ILE A 35 -26.63 -5.32 12.85
C ILE A 35 -26.35 -3.82 12.87
N ARG A 36 -25.12 -3.45 13.28
CA ARG A 36 -24.66 -2.07 13.34
C ARG A 36 -23.38 -1.90 12.54
N LEU A 37 -23.24 -0.76 11.88
CA LEU A 37 -21.98 -0.33 11.30
C LEU A 37 -21.21 0.47 12.35
N THR A 38 -20.02 0.00 12.72
CA THR A 38 -19.16 0.65 13.72
C THR A 38 -17.83 1.02 13.09
N SER A 39 -17.34 2.24 13.35
CA SER A 39 -15.98 2.61 12.99
C SER A 39 -14.97 1.83 13.83
N ARG A 40 -13.91 1.33 13.20
CA ARG A 40 -12.80 0.65 13.87
C ARG A 40 -11.60 1.59 13.95
N LYS A 41 -10.74 1.41 14.95
CA LYS A 41 -9.46 2.13 14.99
C LYS A 41 -8.64 1.69 13.79
N PRO A 42 -8.05 2.60 13.00
CA PRO A 42 -7.21 2.23 11.86
C PRO A 42 -6.16 1.20 12.26
N THR A 43 -5.85 0.26 11.37
CA THR A 43 -4.90 -0.86 11.55
C THR A 43 -5.27 -1.93 12.59
N SER A 44 -6.25 -1.70 13.47
CA SER A 44 -6.57 -2.64 14.56
C SER A 44 -7.07 -4.01 14.12
N GLU A 45 -7.58 -4.08 12.90
CA GLU A 45 -8.11 -5.29 12.28
C GLU A 45 -7.02 -6.33 12.01
N PHE A 46 -5.83 -5.88 11.62
CA PHE A 46 -4.76 -6.75 11.15
C PHE A 46 -4.24 -7.71 12.22
N TRP A 47 -4.10 -7.25 13.46
CA TRP A 47 -3.75 -8.13 14.57
C TRP A 47 -4.98 -8.73 15.24
N SER A 48 -6.20 -8.21 15.07
CA SER A 48 -7.40 -8.87 15.62
C SER A 48 -7.84 -10.10 14.84
N MET A 49 -7.46 -10.20 13.57
CA MET A 49 -7.84 -11.27 12.65
C MET A 49 -7.41 -12.65 13.11
N THR A 50 -8.29 -13.65 12.98
CA THR A 50 -7.98 -15.04 13.34
C THR A 50 -7.67 -15.89 12.11
N ARG A 51 -8.31 -15.59 10.97
CA ARG A 51 -8.13 -16.25 9.68
C ARG A 51 -7.39 -15.34 8.70
N ALA A 52 -6.11 -15.64 8.48
CA ALA A 52 -5.29 -14.91 7.53
C ALA A 52 -5.25 -15.65 6.19
N HIS A 53 -5.70 -14.98 5.13
CA HIS A 53 -5.72 -15.52 3.77
C HIS A 53 -4.39 -15.27 3.05
N PHE A 54 -3.86 -16.31 2.42
CA PHE A 54 -2.57 -16.24 1.72
C PHE A 54 -2.66 -15.34 0.49
N GLU A 55 -3.74 -15.49 -0.27
CA GLU A 55 -4.09 -14.74 -1.46
C GLU A 55 -4.15 -13.22 -1.21
N GLU A 56 -4.82 -12.79 -0.15
CA GLU A 56 -4.90 -11.37 0.25
C GLU A 56 -3.53 -10.81 0.65
N SER A 57 -2.76 -11.57 1.42
CA SER A 57 -1.40 -11.18 1.81
C SER A 57 -0.44 -11.14 0.62
N PHE A 58 -0.58 -12.08 -0.31
CA PHE A 58 0.21 -12.12 -1.53
C PHE A 58 -0.09 -10.89 -2.39
N LEU A 59 -1.37 -10.53 -2.54
CA LEU A 59 -1.75 -9.31 -3.23
C LEU A 59 -1.19 -8.06 -2.52
N ALA A 60 -1.32 -7.96 -1.20
CA ALA A 60 -0.80 -6.83 -0.42
C ALA A 60 0.71 -6.62 -0.62
N ILE A 61 1.52 -7.68 -0.62
CA ILE A 61 2.96 -7.54 -0.84
C ILE A 61 3.31 -7.23 -2.30
N VAL A 62 2.51 -7.68 -3.26
CA VAL A 62 2.69 -7.36 -4.67
C VAL A 62 2.42 -5.88 -4.93
N ILE A 63 1.42 -5.29 -4.26
CA ILE A 63 1.11 -3.85 -4.42
C ILE A 63 2.28 -2.97 -3.99
N VAL A 64 3.07 -3.37 -2.98
CA VAL A 64 4.32 -2.68 -2.63
C VAL A 64 5.23 -2.51 -3.86
N GLY A 65 5.38 -3.56 -4.66
CA GLY A 65 6.15 -3.51 -5.91
C GLY A 65 5.53 -2.59 -6.96
N ILE A 66 4.20 -2.58 -7.08
CA ILE A 66 3.46 -1.69 -7.99
C ILE A 66 3.69 -0.22 -7.61
N VAL A 67 3.56 0.12 -6.33
CA VAL A 67 3.79 1.48 -5.81
C VAL A 67 5.24 1.91 -6.03
N PHE A 68 6.20 1.00 -5.89
CA PHE A 68 7.60 1.29 -6.24
C PHE A 68 7.77 1.65 -7.71
N VAL A 69 7.15 0.90 -8.63
CA VAL A 69 7.22 1.23 -10.06
C VAL A 69 6.58 2.58 -10.32
N GLN A 70 5.39 2.85 -9.79
CA GLN A 70 4.70 4.15 -9.94
C GLN A 70 5.60 5.32 -9.51
N ASN A 71 6.29 5.18 -8.38
CA ASN A 71 7.24 6.18 -7.91
C ASN A 71 8.45 6.31 -8.86
N ILE A 72 9.10 5.20 -9.24
CA ILE A 72 10.32 5.21 -10.04
C ILE A 72 10.09 5.78 -11.44
N THR A 73 8.97 5.45 -12.10
CA THR A 73 8.69 5.92 -13.46
C THR A 73 8.50 7.43 -13.56
N MET A 74 8.19 8.10 -12.45
CA MET A 74 8.03 9.55 -12.36
C MET A 74 9.32 10.28 -11.99
N LEU A 75 10.44 9.59 -11.77
CA LEU A 75 11.72 10.21 -11.40
C LEU A 75 12.46 10.73 -12.64
N ASP A 76 13.16 11.86 -12.50
CA ASP A 76 13.90 12.53 -13.59
C ASP A 76 14.84 11.59 -14.35
N PHE A 77 15.52 10.68 -13.63
CA PHE A 77 16.53 9.79 -14.22
C PHE A 77 15.93 8.61 -14.98
N TYR A 78 14.64 8.34 -14.87
CA TYR A 78 14.01 7.14 -15.43
C TYR A 78 14.15 7.09 -16.96
N GLN A 79 13.96 8.23 -17.64
CA GLN A 79 14.13 8.32 -19.10
C GLN A 79 15.58 8.11 -19.52
N SER A 80 16.54 8.61 -18.75
CA SER A 80 17.96 8.37 -18.97
C SER A 80 18.32 6.90 -18.80
N TYR A 81 17.73 6.23 -17.80
CA TYR A 81 17.91 4.79 -17.59
C TYR A 81 17.36 3.97 -18.76
N LEU A 82 16.16 4.27 -19.26
CA LEU A 82 15.59 3.58 -20.41
C LEU A 82 16.46 3.74 -21.66
N LYS A 83 16.98 4.94 -21.90
CA LYS A 83 17.90 5.20 -23.02
C LYS A 83 19.23 4.45 -22.86
N TRP A 84 19.77 4.37 -21.64
CA TRP A 84 20.97 3.59 -21.36
C TRP A 84 20.75 2.09 -21.62
N ALA A 85 19.61 1.55 -21.20
CA ALA A 85 19.25 0.15 -21.42
C ALA A 85 19.11 -0.15 -22.92
N GLU A 86 18.48 0.74 -23.68
CA GLU A 86 18.35 0.65 -25.14
C GLU A 86 19.72 0.60 -25.84
N LEU A 87 20.63 1.50 -25.48
CA LEU A 87 21.96 1.60 -26.09
C LEU A 87 22.92 0.48 -25.66
N THR A 88 22.82 0.00 -24.42
CA THR A 88 23.79 -0.95 -23.85
C THR A 88 23.36 -2.40 -24.02
N LEU A 89 22.07 -2.69 -23.82
CA LEU A 89 21.51 -4.04 -23.86
C LEU A 89 20.82 -4.35 -25.18
N GLY A 90 20.58 -3.35 -26.03
CA GLY A 90 19.90 -3.52 -27.32
C GLY A 90 18.42 -3.90 -27.19
N ILE A 91 17.81 -3.67 -26.02
CA ILE A 91 16.40 -3.99 -25.75
C ILE A 91 15.52 -2.75 -25.93
N SER A 92 14.26 -2.94 -26.37
CA SER A 92 13.32 -1.82 -26.46
C SER A 92 12.94 -1.31 -25.07
N LYS A 93 12.47 -0.05 -25.01
CA LYS A 93 12.00 0.58 -23.76
C LYS A 93 10.86 -0.20 -23.11
N ASP A 94 9.96 -0.78 -23.90
CA ASP A 94 8.83 -1.58 -23.40
C ASP A 94 9.30 -2.88 -22.74
N ILE A 95 10.31 -3.54 -23.31
CA ILE A 95 10.93 -4.73 -22.73
C ILE A 95 11.65 -4.35 -21.44
N ALA A 96 12.42 -3.25 -21.44
CA ALA A 96 13.10 -2.75 -20.24
C ALA A 96 12.10 -2.43 -19.11
N PHE A 97 11.00 -1.74 -19.41
CA PHE A 97 9.92 -1.49 -18.45
C PHE A 97 9.31 -2.78 -17.92
N THR A 98 9.00 -3.75 -18.80
CA THR A 98 8.42 -5.04 -18.41
C THR A 98 9.34 -5.80 -17.46
N ILE A 99 10.65 -5.80 -17.73
CA ILE A 99 11.66 -6.42 -16.86
C ILE A 99 11.69 -5.72 -15.49
N ILE A 100 11.75 -4.38 -15.47
CA ILE A 100 11.72 -3.61 -14.22
C ILE A 100 10.45 -3.92 -13.43
N PHE A 101 9.30 -3.97 -14.09
CA PHE A 101 8.01 -4.24 -13.47
C PHE A 101 7.97 -5.62 -12.82
N ILE A 102 8.39 -6.67 -13.55
CA ILE A 102 8.45 -8.04 -13.01
C ILE A 102 9.41 -8.11 -11.82
N ILE A 103 10.59 -7.50 -11.91
CA ILE A 103 11.56 -7.46 -10.82
C ILE A 103 10.96 -6.74 -9.61
N ALA A 104 10.38 -5.56 -9.81
CA ALA A 104 9.81 -4.76 -8.74
C ALA A 104 8.64 -5.45 -8.03
N MET A 105 7.80 -6.24 -8.72
CA MET A 105 6.74 -7.04 -8.09
C MET A 105 7.28 -8.29 -7.39
N THR A 106 8.30 -8.94 -7.97
CA THR A 106 8.84 -10.20 -7.44
C THR A 106 9.72 -9.97 -6.22
N THR A 107 10.49 -8.88 -6.18
CA THR A 107 11.44 -8.59 -5.10
C THR A 107 10.77 -8.49 -3.72
N PRO A 108 9.67 -7.74 -3.50
CA PRO A 108 9.00 -7.69 -2.20
C PRO A 108 8.46 -9.04 -1.74
N VAL A 109 7.91 -9.82 -2.68
CA VAL A 109 7.43 -11.18 -2.43
C VAL A 109 8.57 -12.07 -1.94
N LEU A 110 9.71 -12.09 -2.65
CA LEU A 110 10.88 -12.89 -2.28
C LEU A 110 11.46 -12.47 -0.92
N LEU A 111 11.55 -11.17 -0.66
CA LEU A 111 12.05 -10.65 0.63
C LEU A 111 11.13 -11.06 1.78
N LEU A 112 9.81 -11.02 1.60
CA LEU A 112 8.86 -11.45 2.63
C LEU A 112 8.88 -12.98 2.84
N PHE A 113 9.06 -13.76 1.77
CA PHE A 113 9.28 -15.21 1.87
C PHE A 113 10.58 -15.52 2.63
N ALA A 114 11.67 -14.79 2.35
CA ALA A 114 12.93 -14.94 3.07
C ALA A 114 12.77 -14.58 4.55
N ALA A 115 12.10 -13.47 4.88
CA ALA A 115 11.77 -13.09 6.25
C ALA A 115 10.95 -14.18 6.95
N THR A 116 9.98 -14.77 6.25
CA THR A 116 9.17 -15.88 6.76
C THR A 116 9.98 -17.13 7.01
N ALA A 117 10.92 -17.48 6.12
CA ALA A 117 11.81 -18.62 6.30
C ALA A 117 12.70 -18.46 7.54
N VAL A 118 13.19 -17.24 7.81
CA VAL A 118 13.98 -16.93 9.02
C VAL A 118 13.09 -16.96 10.26
N SER A 119 11.91 -16.34 10.20
CA SER A 119 10.96 -16.29 11.32
C SER A 119 10.46 -17.68 11.74
N LYS A 120 10.40 -18.64 10.81
CA LYS A 120 9.94 -20.01 11.08
C LYS A 120 10.75 -20.70 12.18
N ARG A 121 12.03 -20.35 12.33
CA ARG A 121 12.92 -20.85 13.39
C ARG A 121 12.41 -20.52 14.80
N PHE A 122 11.51 -19.55 14.93
CA PHE A 122 11.02 -19.05 16.20
C PHE A 122 9.51 -19.30 16.45
N ASN A 123 8.73 -19.60 15.41
CA ASN A 123 7.26 -19.64 15.48
C ASN A 123 6.62 -21.02 15.26
N GLY A 124 7.36 -22.03 14.75
CA GLY A 124 6.86 -23.40 14.57
C GLY A 124 5.69 -23.56 13.57
N GLU A 125 5.31 -22.50 12.87
CA GLU A 125 4.17 -22.51 11.93
C GLU A 125 4.56 -22.97 10.53
N THR A 126 3.56 -23.28 9.72
CA THR A 126 3.76 -23.52 8.29
C THR A 126 4.17 -22.22 7.58
N MET A 127 4.93 -22.33 6.49
CA MET A 127 5.35 -21.16 5.73
C MET A 127 4.16 -20.36 5.19
N ARG A 128 3.11 -21.06 4.75
CA ARG A 128 1.88 -20.46 4.21
C ARG A 128 1.13 -19.65 5.28
N THR A 129 0.96 -20.19 6.49
CA THR A 129 0.25 -19.48 7.57
C THR A 129 1.03 -18.28 8.10
N ALA A 130 2.35 -18.42 8.28
CA ALA A 130 3.20 -17.32 8.71
C ALA A 130 3.25 -16.20 7.66
N PHE A 131 3.42 -16.54 6.36
CA PHE A 131 3.37 -15.57 5.27
C PHE A 131 2.01 -14.86 5.21
N ALA A 132 0.92 -15.63 5.21
CA ALA A 132 -0.44 -15.10 5.19
C ALA A 132 -0.71 -14.17 6.38
N ARG A 133 -0.10 -14.39 7.54
CA ARG A 133 -0.32 -13.56 8.71
C ARG A 133 0.46 -12.25 8.65
N PHE A 134 1.71 -12.28 8.20
CA PHE A 134 2.57 -11.10 8.19
C PHE A 134 2.46 -10.25 6.91
N GLY A 135 1.91 -10.77 5.81
CA GLY A 135 1.66 -9.97 4.60
C GLY A 135 0.74 -8.78 4.83
N TYR A 136 -0.26 -8.89 5.71
CA TYR A 136 -1.11 -7.75 6.09
C TYR A 136 -0.34 -6.62 6.78
N ALA A 137 0.83 -6.88 7.35
CA ALA A 137 1.61 -5.87 8.05
C ALA A 137 2.18 -4.80 7.10
N VAL A 138 2.30 -5.07 5.80
CA VAL A 138 2.80 -4.08 4.83
C VAL A 138 1.73 -3.09 4.36
N ILE A 139 0.45 -3.39 4.55
CA ILE A 139 -0.68 -2.58 4.05
C ILE A 139 -0.62 -1.10 4.51
N PRO A 140 -0.34 -0.77 5.79
CA PRO A 140 -0.24 0.63 6.21
C PRO A 140 0.83 1.44 5.46
N LEU A 141 2.00 0.85 5.24
CA LEU A 141 3.08 1.47 4.47
C LEU A 141 2.68 1.64 3.00
N ASP A 142 2.10 0.61 2.40
CA ASP A 142 1.69 0.61 1.00
C ASP A 142 0.65 1.70 0.70
N LEU A 143 -0.40 1.78 1.53
CA LEU A 143 -1.40 2.84 1.47
C LEU A 143 -0.75 4.23 1.63
N ALA A 144 0.13 4.40 2.61
CA ALA A 144 0.76 5.68 2.87
C ALA A 144 1.69 6.12 1.74
N ALA A 145 2.47 5.20 1.17
CA ALA A 145 3.35 5.46 0.03
C ALA A 145 2.54 5.82 -1.22
N HIS A 146 1.44 5.10 -1.49
CA HIS A 146 0.55 5.42 -2.60
C HIS A 146 -0.16 6.76 -2.41
N MET A 147 -0.60 7.09 -1.19
CA MET A 147 -1.16 8.41 -0.87
C MET A 147 -0.11 9.51 -1.05
N ALA A 148 1.13 9.30 -0.60
CA ALA A 148 2.21 10.25 -0.76
C ALA A 148 2.51 10.52 -2.25
N HIS A 149 2.53 9.47 -3.08
CA HIS A 149 2.67 9.60 -4.53
C HIS A 149 1.58 10.51 -5.13
N ASN A 150 0.31 10.18 -4.87
CA ASN A 150 -0.83 10.90 -5.42
C ASN A 150 -1.01 12.32 -4.86
N LEU A 151 -0.40 12.63 -3.72
CA LEU A 151 -0.48 13.96 -3.12
C LEU A 151 0.10 15.04 -4.04
N PHE A 152 1.13 14.69 -4.81
CA PHE A 152 1.70 15.61 -5.81
C PHE A 152 0.67 15.93 -6.90
N HIS A 153 0.09 14.92 -7.54
CA HIS A 153 -0.97 15.12 -8.55
C HIS A 153 -2.16 15.90 -8.01
N LEU A 154 -2.56 15.66 -6.76
CA LEU A 154 -3.68 16.38 -6.16
C LEU A 154 -3.35 17.84 -5.85
N LEU A 155 -2.19 18.14 -5.27
CA LEU A 155 -1.86 19.47 -4.75
C LEU A 155 -1.03 20.34 -5.71
N ALA A 156 -0.18 19.77 -6.55
CA ALA A 156 0.61 20.52 -7.53
C ALA A 156 -0.16 20.77 -8.84
N GLU A 157 -1.09 19.87 -9.20
CA GLU A 157 -1.83 19.94 -10.46
C GLU A 157 -3.32 20.26 -10.24
N GLY A 158 -3.79 20.38 -9.01
CA GLY A 158 -5.22 20.39 -8.69
C GLY A 158 -6.03 21.56 -9.29
N LYS A 159 -5.45 22.74 -9.50
CA LYS A 159 -6.16 23.84 -10.19
C LYS A 159 -6.35 23.57 -11.69
N SER A 160 -5.57 22.66 -12.29
CA SER A 160 -5.73 22.31 -13.70
C SER A 160 -7.15 21.80 -14.00
N ILE A 161 -7.75 21.03 -13.08
CA ILE A 161 -9.12 20.54 -13.19
C ILE A 161 -10.10 21.72 -13.36
N TYR A 162 -9.93 22.77 -12.55
CA TYR A 162 -10.76 23.96 -12.62
C TYR A 162 -10.51 24.76 -13.91
N TYR A 163 -9.25 24.93 -14.31
CA TYR A 163 -8.92 25.65 -15.56
C TYR A 163 -9.48 24.94 -16.79
N THR A 164 -9.32 23.62 -16.88
CA THR A 164 -9.89 22.80 -17.96
C THR A 164 -11.41 22.83 -17.95
N PHE A 165 -12.04 22.80 -16.77
CA PHE A 165 -13.50 22.94 -16.65
C PHE A 165 -14.00 24.29 -17.15
N MET A 166 -13.32 25.40 -16.81
CA MET A 166 -13.65 26.73 -17.31
C MET A 166 -13.44 26.85 -18.83
N GLY A 167 -12.48 26.09 -19.38
CA GLY A 167 -12.27 25.98 -20.83
C GLY A 167 -13.50 25.46 -21.59
N LEU A 168 -14.36 24.64 -20.96
CA LEU A 168 -15.64 24.19 -21.57
C LEU A 168 -16.60 25.34 -21.82
N PHE A 169 -16.47 26.44 -21.08
CA PHE A 169 -17.26 27.67 -21.22
C PHE A 169 -16.53 28.74 -22.05
N GLY A 170 -15.41 28.40 -22.70
CA GLY A 170 -14.62 29.33 -23.50
C GLY A 170 -13.75 30.29 -22.67
N VAL A 171 -13.59 30.05 -21.37
CA VAL A 171 -12.73 30.85 -20.50
C VAL A 171 -11.39 30.13 -20.34
N HIS A 172 -10.34 30.71 -20.92
CA HIS A 172 -8.97 30.20 -20.79
C HIS A 172 -8.27 30.90 -19.61
N LEU A 173 -8.10 30.15 -18.53
CA LEU A 173 -7.36 30.61 -17.35
C LEU A 173 -5.90 30.17 -17.47
N GLU A 174 -4.98 31.13 -17.38
CA GLU A 174 -3.55 30.88 -17.34
C GLU A 174 -2.99 31.21 -15.95
N GLY A 175 -2.10 30.37 -15.45
CA GLY A 175 -1.47 30.57 -14.16
C GLY A 175 -0.96 29.26 -13.57
N SER A 176 -0.39 29.35 -12.37
CA SER A 176 0.09 28.16 -11.66
C SER A 176 -1.05 27.20 -11.33
N THR A 177 -0.79 25.90 -11.48
CA THR A 177 -1.76 24.82 -11.24
C THR A 177 -1.76 24.32 -9.79
N ASP A 178 -0.80 24.79 -8.99
CA ASP A 178 -0.57 24.33 -7.62
C ASP A 178 -1.54 24.95 -6.61
N PHE A 179 -2.13 24.13 -5.75
CA PHE A 179 -2.78 24.60 -4.53
C PHE A 179 -1.76 24.96 -3.45
N VAL A 180 -0.64 24.25 -3.42
CA VAL A 180 0.39 24.36 -2.38
C VAL A 180 1.77 24.18 -3.03
N SER A 181 2.77 24.93 -2.57
CA SER A 181 4.14 24.84 -3.08
C SER A 181 4.78 23.47 -2.89
N ASP A 182 5.64 23.06 -3.83
CA ASP A 182 6.40 21.81 -3.83
C ASP A 182 7.07 21.41 -2.50
N PRO A 183 7.77 22.31 -1.76
CA PRO A 183 8.42 21.93 -0.51
C PRO A 183 7.45 21.44 0.57
N ILE A 184 6.25 22.03 0.61
CA ILE A 184 5.20 21.63 1.57
C ILE A 184 4.64 20.26 1.19
N ILE A 185 4.38 20.03 -0.10
CA ILE A 185 3.94 18.72 -0.60
C ILE A 185 4.98 17.65 -0.22
N GLN A 186 6.27 17.94 -0.41
CA GLN A 186 7.35 17.01 -0.06
C GLN A 186 7.41 16.71 1.44
N ILE A 187 7.21 17.70 2.31
CA ILE A 187 7.10 17.48 3.76
C ILE A 187 5.92 16.56 4.08
N MET A 188 4.76 16.79 3.46
CA MET A 188 3.58 15.94 3.65
C MET A 188 3.82 14.50 3.16
N GLN A 189 4.52 14.31 2.04
CA GLN A 189 4.93 13.00 1.53
C GLN A 189 5.81 12.26 2.55
N TYR A 190 6.82 12.94 3.10
CA TYR A 190 7.68 12.36 4.14
C TYR A 190 6.91 11.98 5.41
N VAL A 191 6.02 12.87 5.88
CA VAL A 191 5.19 12.60 7.05
C VAL A 191 4.31 11.36 6.82
N LEU A 192 3.70 11.23 5.64
CA LEU A 192 2.88 10.07 5.29
C LEU A 192 3.71 8.78 5.28
N VAL A 193 4.84 8.76 4.57
CA VAL A 193 5.69 7.56 4.47
C VAL A 193 6.26 7.15 5.83
N ILE A 194 6.69 8.11 6.66
CA ILE A 194 7.15 7.83 8.02
C ILE A 194 6.00 7.26 8.87
N ALA A 195 4.82 7.88 8.84
CA ALA A 195 3.65 7.41 9.58
C ALA A 195 3.21 6.01 9.13
N GLY A 196 3.19 5.74 7.82
CA GLY A 196 2.90 4.43 7.25
C GLY A 196 3.94 3.37 7.65
N THR A 197 5.22 3.72 7.60
CA THR A 197 6.31 2.83 8.03
C THR A 197 6.15 2.48 9.51
N LEU A 198 5.96 3.47 10.38
CA LEU A 198 5.74 3.25 11.82
C LEU A 198 4.47 2.42 12.07
N GLY A 199 3.40 2.68 11.33
CA GLY A 199 2.15 1.92 11.38
C GLY A 199 2.34 0.45 10.98
N SER A 200 3.10 0.18 9.93
CA SER A 200 3.44 -1.18 9.48
C SER A 200 4.34 -1.91 10.48
N LEU A 201 5.38 -1.25 11.00
CA LEU A 201 6.25 -1.80 12.05
C LEU A 201 5.46 -2.16 13.31
N TYR A 202 4.58 -1.24 13.74
CA TYR A 202 3.68 -1.47 14.86
C TYR A 202 2.74 -2.64 14.61
N THR A 203 2.15 -2.73 13.41
CA THR A 203 1.26 -3.81 13.00
C THR A 203 1.97 -5.17 13.04
N ALA A 204 3.17 -5.27 12.47
CA ALA A 204 3.98 -6.50 12.50
C ALA A 204 4.28 -6.95 13.94
N TYR A 205 4.69 -6.02 14.80
CA TYR A 205 4.94 -6.31 16.21
C TYR A 205 3.66 -6.77 16.95
N ARG A 206 2.52 -6.11 16.71
CA ARG A 206 1.23 -6.46 17.33
C ARG A 206 0.73 -7.83 16.88
N ILE A 207 0.90 -8.17 15.61
CA ILE A 207 0.60 -9.50 15.06
C ILE A 207 1.45 -10.56 15.78
N ALA A 208 2.76 -10.34 15.90
CA ALA A 208 3.64 -11.29 16.56
C ALA A 208 3.32 -11.45 18.05
N LYS A 209 3.11 -10.34 18.76
CA LYS A 209 2.78 -10.35 20.19
C LYS A 209 1.50 -11.11 20.51
N LYS A 210 0.45 -10.94 19.70
CA LYS A 210 -0.82 -11.62 19.92
C LYS A 210 -0.73 -13.12 19.67
N ASN A 211 0.00 -13.54 18.64
CA ASN A 211 -0.01 -14.93 18.20
C ASN A 211 1.07 -15.81 18.86
N TYR A 212 2.20 -15.23 19.28
CA TYR A 212 3.34 -15.98 19.83
C TYR A 212 3.72 -15.58 21.25
N GLY A 213 2.97 -14.66 21.86
CA GLY A 213 3.22 -14.14 23.20
C GLY A 213 4.36 -13.12 23.27
N THR A 214 4.41 -12.36 24.37
CA THR A 214 5.32 -11.23 24.54
C THR A 214 6.81 -11.62 24.47
N SER A 215 7.18 -12.80 24.98
CA SER A 215 8.58 -13.24 25.03
C SER A 215 9.19 -13.53 23.66
N LYS A 216 8.40 -14.01 22.69
CA LYS A 216 8.87 -14.35 21.34
C LYS A 216 8.50 -13.32 20.28
N ALA A 217 7.64 -12.35 20.63
CA ALA A 217 7.11 -11.35 19.72
C ALA A 217 8.18 -10.67 18.87
N LEU A 218 9.25 -10.18 19.51
CA LEU A 218 10.31 -9.45 18.82
C LEU A 218 11.12 -10.38 17.91
N SER A 219 11.51 -11.56 18.38
CA SER A 219 12.30 -12.52 17.58
C SER A 219 11.56 -13.00 16.32
N VAL A 220 10.24 -13.20 16.43
CA VAL A 220 9.39 -13.57 15.29
C VAL A 220 9.16 -12.37 14.36
N ALA A 221 8.93 -11.17 14.90
CA ALA A 221 8.68 -9.99 14.09
C ALA A 221 9.94 -9.44 13.40
N MET A 222 11.13 -9.63 13.98
CA MET A 222 12.37 -8.95 13.57
C MET A 222 12.67 -9.08 12.06
N PRO A 223 12.58 -10.27 11.42
CA PRO A 223 12.83 -10.37 9.97
C PRO A 223 11.85 -9.53 9.15
N TYR A 224 10.58 -9.45 9.57
CA TYR A 224 9.56 -8.64 8.92
C TYR A 224 9.77 -7.14 9.16
N LEU A 225 10.18 -6.75 10.37
CA LEU A 225 10.49 -5.36 10.70
C LEU A 225 11.63 -4.82 9.83
N VAL A 226 12.67 -5.63 9.60
CA VAL A 226 13.78 -5.27 8.71
C VAL A 226 13.29 -5.06 7.27
N VAL A 227 12.45 -5.97 6.75
CA VAL A 227 11.89 -5.85 5.39
C VAL A 227 10.98 -4.62 5.26
N ILE A 228 10.11 -4.37 6.24
CA ILE A 228 9.23 -3.19 6.26
C ILE A 228 10.07 -1.90 6.33
N LEU A 229 11.10 -1.88 7.18
CA LEU A 229 11.98 -0.72 7.30
C LEU A 229 12.74 -0.47 5.99
N LEU A 230 13.22 -1.52 5.33
CA LEU A 230 13.84 -1.42 4.01
C LEU A 230 12.89 -0.80 2.99
N PHE A 231 11.63 -1.27 2.91
CA PHE A 231 10.64 -0.69 2.00
C PHE A 231 10.31 0.77 2.36
N GLY A 232 10.21 1.10 3.65
CA GLY A 232 10.00 2.46 4.12
C GLY A 232 11.14 3.39 3.72
N ILE A 233 12.39 2.96 3.91
CA ILE A 233 13.59 3.71 3.51
C ILE A 233 13.61 3.90 1.98
N LEU A 234 13.39 2.83 1.22
CA LEU A 234 13.39 2.92 -0.25
C LEU A 234 12.31 3.91 -0.75
N ASN A 235 11.09 3.86 -0.20
CA ASN A 235 10.04 4.83 -0.54
C ASN A 235 10.43 6.24 -0.11
N PHE A 236 11.00 6.41 1.08
CA PHE A 236 11.47 7.71 1.54
C PHE A 236 12.50 8.30 0.56
N LEU A 237 13.46 7.48 0.13
CA LEU A 237 14.49 7.87 -0.84
C LEU A 237 13.89 8.24 -2.19
N THR A 238 12.84 7.56 -2.68
CA THR A 238 12.21 7.97 -3.95
C THR A 238 11.65 9.39 -3.89
N PHE A 239 11.15 9.84 -2.73
CA PHE A 239 10.66 11.22 -2.56
C PHE A 239 11.77 12.26 -2.32
N THR A 240 13.02 11.82 -2.12
CA THR A 240 14.19 12.73 -2.11
C THR A 240 14.63 13.10 -3.51
N VAL A 241 14.38 12.22 -4.49
CA VAL A 241 14.68 12.47 -5.89
C VAL A 241 13.56 13.32 -6.50
N ARG A 242 13.94 14.28 -7.33
CA ARG A 242 12.98 15.14 -8.03
C ARG A 242 12.10 14.30 -8.96
N MET A 243 10.80 14.62 -8.98
CA MET A 243 9.88 14.07 -9.97
C MET A 243 9.96 14.89 -11.25
N GLY A 244 10.02 14.21 -12.40
CA GLY A 244 10.32 14.79 -13.71
C GLY A 244 9.30 15.80 -14.21
N MET A 245 8.13 15.83 -13.58
CA MET A 245 7.03 16.72 -13.93
C MET A 245 6.99 18.00 -13.09
N ARG A 246 7.97 18.23 -12.20
CA ARG A 246 8.15 19.53 -11.53
C ARG A 246 8.72 20.54 -12.53
N MET A 247 7.84 21.12 -13.34
CA MET A 247 8.14 22.27 -14.20
C MET A 247 8.60 23.45 -13.36
#